data_AF-A0A9E3CTJ2-F1
#
_entry.id   AF-A0A9E3CTJ2-F1
#
_cell.length_a   1.000
_cell.length_b   1.000
_cell.length_c   1.000
_cell.angle_alpha   90.00
_cell.angle_beta   90.00
_cell.angle_gamma   90.00
#
_symmetry.space_group_name_H-M   'P 1'
#
loop_
_entity.id
_entity.type
_entity.pdbx_description
1 polymer ?
#
loop_
_entity_poly.entity_id
_entity_poly.type
_entity_poly.pdbx_seq_one_letter_code
_entity_poly.pdbx_strand_id
1 'polypeptide(L)'
;MNRRIMEMALDQAKRHAASGEADIARQRAVVDELERHGHDAKLAWELLRTFEQLQAMHVIEIERLDRELALLDKRSAMRRGGGDEPPRTA
;
A
#
# COMPACT_ATOMS: atom_id res chain seq x y z
N MET A 1 18.78 -5.90 -0.94
CA MET A 1 17.76 -6.08 0.12
C MET A 1 17.15 -7.47 -0.03
N ASN A 2 16.88 -8.19 1.06
CA ASN A 2 16.36 -9.56 1.04
C ASN A 2 14.87 -9.56 0.63
N ARG A 3 14.49 -10.35 -0.38
CA ARG A 3 13.11 -10.46 -0.89
C ARG A 3 12.09 -10.72 0.22
N ARG A 4 12.43 -11.60 1.16
CA ARG A 4 11.54 -11.95 2.29
C ARG A 4 11.22 -10.74 3.18
N ILE A 5 12.19 -9.84 3.35
CA ILE A 5 12.01 -8.60 4.13
C ILE A 5 11.05 -7.65 3.41
N MET A 6 11.15 -7.56 2.08
CA MET A 6 10.25 -6.72 1.28
C MET A 6 8.80 -7.24 1.29
N GLU A 7 8.61 -8.56 1.21
CA GLU A 7 7.28 -9.18 1.30
C GLU A 7 6.63 -8.92 2.67
N MET A 8 7.39 -9.08 3.76
CA MET A 8 6.91 -8.77 5.11
C MET A 8 6.55 -7.29 5.28
N ALA A 9 7.39 -6.39 4.79
CA ALA A 9 7.16 -4.96 4.86
C ALA A 9 5.90 -4.55 4.06
N LEU A 10 5.71 -5.12 2.87
CA LEU A 10 4.55 -4.86 2.03
C LEU A 10 3.26 -5.37 2.69
N ASP A 11 3.28 -6.57 3.27
CA ASP A 11 2.14 -7.14 3.98
C ASP A 11 1.76 -6.29 5.21
N GLN A 12 2.76 -5.80 5.96
CA GLN A 12 2.52 -4.86 7.05
C GLN A 12 1.95 -3.53 6.56
N ALA A 13 2.49 -2.97 5.48
CA ALA A 13 1.98 -1.72 4.90
C ALA A 13 0.53 -1.86 4.43
N LYS A 14 0.17 -2.98 3.78
CA LYS A 14 -1.21 -3.29 3.39
C LYS A 14 -2.17 -3.34 4.58
N ARG A 15 -1.77 -3.97 5.68
CA ARG A 15 -2.56 -3.99 6.93
C ARG A 15 -2.76 -2.60 7.51
N HIS A 16 -1.70 -1.78 7.56
CA HIS A 16 -1.80 -0.41 8.05
C HIS A 16 -2.70 0.46 7.15
N ALA A 17 -2.62 0.31 5.83
CA ALA A 17 -3.50 1.01 4.91
C ALA A 17 -4.96 0.64 5.13
N ALA A 18 -5.29 -0.65 5.30
CA ALA A 18 -6.66 -1.08 5.60
C ALA A 18 -7.16 -0.52 6.95
N SER A 19 -6.30 -0.51 7.98
CA SER A 19 -6.64 0.13 9.26
C SER A 19 -6.89 1.63 9.10
N GLY A 20 -6.01 2.33 8.37
CA GLY A 20 -6.14 3.77 8.13
C GLY A 20 -7.41 4.14 7.38
N GLU A 21 -7.83 3.34 6.40
CA GLU A 21 -9.11 3.53 5.70
C GLU A 21 -10.30 3.39 6.65
N ALA A 22 -10.31 2.36 7.51
CA ALA A 22 -11.34 2.19 8.51
C ALA A 22 -11.36 3.35 9.53
N ASP A 23 -10.19 3.88 9.88
CA ASP A 23 -10.06 5.01 10.81
C ASP A 23 -10.59 6.31 10.20
N ILE A 24 -10.24 6.60 8.94
CA ILE A 24 -10.73 7.75 8.19
C ILE A 24 -12.26 7.69 8.03
N ALA A 25 -12.82 6.51 7.74
CA ALA A 25 -14.27 6.34 7.65
C ALA A 25 -14.97 6.68 8.98
N ARG A 26 -14.40 6.26 10.12
CA ARG A 26 -14.92 6.61 11.45
C ARG A 26 -14.74 8.10 11.76
N GLN A 27 -13.59 8.68 11.44
CA GLN A 27 -13.33 10.11 11.64
C GLN A 27 -14.31 10.97 10.84
N ARG A 28 -14.60 10.60 9.59
CA ARG A 28 -15.61 11.29 8.77
C ARG A 28 -16.97 11.31 9.45
N ALA A 29 -17.43 10.17 9.96
CA ALA A 29 -18.70 10.09 10.68
C ALA A 29 -18.72 10.99 11.94
N VAL A 30 -17.60 11.09 12.66
CA VAL A 30 -17.47 11.99 13.83
C VAL A 30 -17.52 13.45 13.41
N VAL A 31 -16.81 13.85 12.34
CA VAL A 31 -16.82 15.23 11.84
C VAL A 31 -18.23 15.62 11.36
N ASP A 32 -18.91 14.74 10.63
CA ASP A 32 -20.29 14.93 10.20
C ASP A 32 -21.26 15.07 11.39
N GLU A 33 -21.04 14.34 12.49
CA GLU A 33 -21.82 14.47 13.72
C GLU A 33 -21.59 15.82 14.42
N LEU A 34 -20.34 16.28 14.49
CA LEU A 34 -20.01 17.58 15.07
C LEU A 34 -20.73 18.71 14.33
N GLU A 35 -20.71 18.71 12.99
CA GLU A 35 -21.42 19.71 12.19
C GLU A 35 -22.93 19.65 12.38
N ARG A 36 -23.53 18.45 12.40
CA ARG A 36 -24.97 18.29 12.59
C ARG A 36 -25.45 18.84 13.93
N HIS A 37 -24.61 18.79 14.97
CA HIS A 37 -24.91 19.37 16.28
C HIS A 37 -24.57 20.86 16.39
N GLY A 38 -24.13 21.49 15.29
CA GLY A 38 -23.83 22.92 15.22
C GLY A 38 -22.48 23.31 15.82
N HIS A 39 -21.58 22.34 16.05
CA HIS A 39 -20.22 22.63 16.46
C HIS A 39 -19.39 23.13 15.27
N ASP A 40 -18.43 24.03 15.53
CA ASP A 40 -17.43 24.39 14.53
C ASP A 40 -16.50 23.19 14.31
N ALA A 41 -16.65 22.54 13.15
CA ALA A 41 -15.87 21.39 12.75
C ALA A 41 -14.80 21.72 11.70
N LYS A 42 -14.54 23.01 11.42
CA LYS A 42 -13.62 23.42 10.35
C LYS A 42 -12.23 22.81 10.48
N LEU A 43 -11.64 22.90 11.68
CA LEU A 43 -10.32 22.32 11.95
C LEU A 43 -10.33 20.78 11.82
N ALA A 44 -11.44 20.14 12.21
CA ALA A 44 -11.59 18.70 12.11
C ALA A 44 -11.64 18.23 10.64
N TRP A 45 -12.32 18.98 9.77
CA TRP A 45 -12.29 18.75 8.31
C TRP A 45 -10.91 18.96 7.70
N GLU A 46 -10.19 20.02 8.08
CA GLU A 46 -8.84 20.28 7.59
C GLU A 46 -7.88 19.14 7.97
N LEU A 47 -7.98 18.65 9.21
CA LEU A 47 -7.21 17.51 9.68
C LEU A 47 -7.60 16.21 8.95
N LEU A 48 -8.90 15.95 8.79
CA LEU A 48 -9.39 14.77 8.06
C LEU A 48 -8.91 14.75 6.61
N ARG A 49 -8.94 15.89 5.90
CA ARG A 49 -8.38 15.99 4.54
C ARG A 49 -6.89 15.66 4.50
N THR A 50 -6.14 16.04 5.53
CA THR A 50 -4.71 15.71 5.63
C THR A 50 -4.51 14.20 5.76
N PHE A 51 -5.32 13.53 6.60
CA PHE A 51 -5.26 12.07 6.72
C PHE A 51 -5.67 11.36 5.43
N GLU A 52 -6.71 11.84 4.74
CA GLU A 52 -7.12 11.30 3.45
C GLU A 52 -6.02 11.41 2.38
N GLN A 53 -5.32 12.55 2.33
CA GLN A 53 -4.19 12.74 1.42
C GLN A 53 -3.02 11.78 1.74
N LEU A 54 -2.66 11.65 3.02
CA LEU A 54 -1.61 10.74 3.45
C LEU A 54 -1.97 9.28 3.14
N GLN A 55 -3.22 8.88 3.38
CA GLN A 55 -3.72 7.56 3.06
C GLN A 55 -3.62 7.26 1.55
N ALA A 56 -4.02 8.21 0.70
CA ALA A 56 -3.90 8.06 -0.75
C ALA A 56 -2.45 7.88 -1.19
N MET A 57 -1.52 8.66 -0.60
CA MET A 57 -0.09 8.51 -0.86
C MET A 57 0.44 7.13 -0.44
N HIS A 58 0.01 6.62 0.72
CA HIS A 58 0.41 5.29 1.18
C HIS A 58 -0.11 4.17 0.28
N VAL A 59 -1.35 4.26 -0.21
CA VAL A 59 -1.91 3.27 -1.14
C VAL A 59 -1.11 3.24 -2.45
N ILE A 60 -0.82 4.40 -3.03
CA ILE A 60 -0.02 4.49 -4.26
C ILE A 60 1.35 3.83 -4.09
N GLU A 61 2.01 4.08 -2.95
CA GLU A 61 3.32 3.52 -2.67
C GLU A 61 3.29 1.99 -2.47
N ILE A 62 2.26 1.48 -1.78
CA ILE A 62 2.02 0.03 -1.63
C ILE A 62 1.85 -0.63 -2.99
N GLU A 63 1.04 -0.04 -3.87
CA GLU A 63 0.84 -0.57 -5.21
C GLU A 63 2.13 -0.56 -6.04
N ARG A 64 2.95 0.49 -5.89
CA ARG A 64 4.27 0.57 -6.54
C ARG A 64 5.18 -0.57 -6.08
N LEU A 65 5.27 -0.79 -4.77
CA LEU A 65 6.09 -1.85 -4.18
C LEU A 65 5.61 -3.24 -4.59
N ASP A 66 4.30 -3.45 -4.66
CA ASP A 66 3.70 -4.72 -5.13
C ASP A 66 4.10 -5.03 -6.58
N ARG A 67 4.02 -4.03 -7.46
CA ARG A 67 4.47 -4.15 -8.86
C ARG A 67 5.96 -4.45 -8.97
N GLU A 68 6.79 -3.79 -8.17
CA GLU A 68 8.25 -4.00 -8.18
C GLU A 68 8.63 -5.41 -7.75
N LEU A 69 7.99 -5.94 -6.71
CA LEU A 69 8.17 -7.33 -6.28
C LEU A 69 7.76 -8.31 -7.37
N ALA A 70 6.62 -8.10 -8.01
CA ALA A 70 6.17 -8.95 -9.12
C ALA A 70 7.16 -8.97 -10.30
N LEU A 71 7.79 -7.83 -10.61
CA LEU A 71 8.82 -7.75 -11.66
C LEU A 71 10.12 -8.46 -11.27
N LEU A 72 10.55 -8.35 -10.01
CA LEU A 72 11.71 -9.08 -9.50
C LEU A 72 11.50 -10.59 -9.56
N ASP A 73 10.28 -11.05 -9.30
CA ASP A 73 9.89 -12.46 -9.38
C ASP A 73 9.98 -13.01 -10.79
N LYS A 74 9.41 -12.28 -11.76
CA LYS A 74 9.50 -12.64 -13.18
C LYS A 74 10.95 -12.71 -13.65
N ARG A 75 11.78 -11.74 -13.26
CA ARG A 75 13.21 -11.70 -13.61
C ARG A 75 13.98 -12.88 -13.00
N SER A 76 13.65 -13.25 -11.77
CA SER A 76 14.27 -14.38 -11.08
C SER A 76 13.83 -15.74 -11.66
N ALA A 77 12.59 -15.85 -12.14
CA ALA A 77 12.11 -17.02 -12.87
C ALA A 77 12.78 -17.17 -14.24
N MET A 78 12.91 -16.08 -15.00
CA MET A 78 13.55 -16.08 -16.32
C MET A 78 15.04 -16.46 -16.24
N ARG A 79 15.75 -16.01 -15.20
CA ARG A 79 17.15 -16.41 -14.96
C ARG A 79 17.31 -17.89 -14.55
N ARG A 80 16.28 -18.51 -13.97
CA ARG A 80 16.29 -19.94 -13.60
C ARG A 80 15.87 -20.85 -14.76
N GLY A 81 15.06 -20.37 -15.70
CA GLY A 81 14.60 -21.12 -16.87
C GLY A 81 15.53 -21.07 -18.09
N GLY A 82 16.51 -20.18 -18.13
CA GLY A 82 17.47 -20.03 -19.25
C GLY A 82 18.72 -20.93 -19.18
N GLY A 83 18.68 -22.02 -18.39
CA GLY A 83 19.83 -22.89 -18.12
C GLY A 83 19.89 -24.21 -18.92
N ASP A 84 18.89 -24.53 -19.73
CA ASP A 84 18.96 -25.70 -20.62
C ASP A 84 19.69 -25.32 -21.92
N GLU A 85 21.02 -25.30 -21.87
CA GLU A 85 21.85 -25.46 -23.07
C GLU A 85 21.66 -26.92 -23.53
N PRO A 86 21.11 -27.19 -24.73
CA PRO A 86 20.94 -28.56 -25.19
C PRO A 86 22.32 -29.23 -25.31
N PRO A 87 22.43 -30.55 -25.08
CA PRO A 87 23.70 -31.24 -25.21
C PRO A 87 24.23 -31.00 -26.62
N ARG A 88 25.45 -30.44 -26.71
CA ARG A 88 26.19 -30.38 -27.96
C ARG A 88 26.38 -31.82 -28.43
N THR A 89 25.54 -32.24 -29.36
CA THR A 89 25.67 -33.52 -30.04
C THR A 89 26.79 -33.42 -31.07
N ALA A 90 27.78 -34.29 -30.87
CA ALA A 90 28.83 -34.77 -31.77
C ALA A 90 29.86 -33.75 -32.30
#